data_AF-A0ABD0QKK8-F1
#
_entry.id   AF-A0ABD0QKK8-F1
#
_cell.length_a   1.000
_cell.length_b   1.000
_cell.length_c   1.000
_cell.angle_alpha   90.00
_cell.angle_beta   90.00
_cell.angle_gamma   90.00
#
_symmetry.space_group_name_H-M   'P 1'
#
loop_
_entity.id
_entity.type
_entity.pdbx_description
1 polymer ?
#
loop_
_entity_poly.entity_id
_entity_poly.type
_entity_poly.pdbx_seq_one_letter_code
_entity_poly.pdbx_strand_id
1 'polypeptide(L)' 'HVMLKCSGLKPPGLVANMELVSLGGRSLRTIPVPLPDDGGSGGIWRIPEFRTPSQSFFLKVSGNDGDGYNFQRL' A
#
# COMPACT_ATOMS: atom_id res chain seq x y z
N HIS A 1 -11.59 1.70 -9.61
CA HIS A 1 -10.42 2.35 -8.96
C HIS A 1 -10.32 1.93 -7.50
N VAL A 2 -9.10 1.70 -7.00
CA VAL A 2 -8.83 1.39 -5.58
C VAL A 2 -8.09 2.57 -4.96
N MET A 3 -8.53 3.01 -3.78
CA MET A 3 -7.83 4.01 -2.96
C MET A 3 -7.42 3.39 -1.64
N LEU A 4 -6.20 3.71 -1.19
CA LEU A 4 -5.73 3.35 0.15
C LEU A 4 -5.80 4.57 1.06
N LYS A 5 -6.51 4.43 2.19
CA LYS A 5 -6.52 5.43 3.26
C LYS A 5 -5.55 4.98 4.35
N CYS A 6 -4.46 5.72 4.54
CA CYS A 6 -3.46 5.44 5.58
C CYS A 6 -3.39 6.57 6.63
N SER A 7 -4.49 7.29 6.83
CA SER A 7 -4.64 8.43 7.77
C SER A 7 -4.48 8.08 9.27
N GLY A 8 -4.03 6.87 9.61
CA GLY A 8 -3.75 6.42 10.98
C GLY A 8 -2.27 6.14 11.24
N LEU A 9 -1.41 6.32 10.23
CA LEU A 9 0.03 6.42 10.45
C LEU A 9 0.29 7.81 11.05
N LYS A 10 0.91 7.91 12.24
CA LYS A 10 1.43 9.20 12.74
C LYS A 10 2.34 9.82 11.65
N PRO A 11 2.34 11.14 11.46
CA PRO A 11 2.29 11.70 10.10
C PRO A 11 3.66 12.08 9.50
N PRO A 12 3.88 11.92 8.18
CA PRO A 12 3.18 11.05 7.23
C PRO A 12 4.11 9.93 6.74
N GLY A 13 3.80 8.69 7.11
CA GLY A 13 4.49 7.55 6.52
C GLY A 13 4.18 7.43 5.03
N LEU A 14 5.22 7.30 4.20
CA LEU A 14 5.12 7.16 2.75
C LEU A 14 4.86 5.70 2.39
N VAL A 15 3.71 5.44 1.77
CA VAL A 15 3.43 4.15 1.14
C VAL A 15 4.29 4.00 -0.11
N ALA A 16 5.04 2.90 -0.20
CA ALA A 16 5.91 2.60 -1.33
C ALA A 16 5.36 1.49 -2.21
N ASN A 17 4.77 0.44 -1.60
CA ASN A 17 4.31 -0.73 -2.34
C ASN A 17 2.98 -1.26 -1.80
N MET A 18 2.21 -1.83 -2.72
CA MET A 18 1.06 -2.67 -2.44
C MET A 18 1.34 -4.07 -2.99
N GLU A 19 1.02 -5.09 -2.23
CA GLU A 19 1.23 -6.49 -2.60
C GLU A 19 -0.08 -7.26 -2.49
N LEU A 20 -0.38 -8.03 -3.52
CA LEU A 20 -1.46 -9.01 -3.51
C LEU A 20 -0.89 -10.30 -2.91
N VAL A 21 -1.48 -10.78 -1.82
CA VAL A 21 -0.97 -11.94 -1.08
C VAL A 21 -2.03 -13.04 -1.08
N SER A 22 -1.65 -14.29 -1.38
CA SER A 22 -2.58 -15.42 -1.30
C SER A 22 -3.01 -15.70 0.14
N LEU A 23 -4.07 -16.49 0.32
CA LEU A 23 -4.48 -16.93 1.66
C LEU A 23 -3.39 -17.74 2.39
N GLY A 24 -2.47 -18.37 1.65
CA GLY A 24 -1.31 -19.06 2.20
C GLY A 24 -0.08 -18.18 2.44
N GLY A 25 -0.20 -16.85 2.31
CA GLY A 25 0.89 -15.91 2.54
C GLY A 25 1.87 -15.71 1.38
N ARG A 26 1.63 -16.35 0.22
CA ARG A 26 2.52 -16.22 -0.94
C ARG A 26 2.25 -14.91 -1.68
N SER A 27 3.33 -14.20 -2.05
CA SER A 27 3.26 -13.07 -2.98
C SER A 27 2.63 -13.49 -4.31
N LEU A 28 1.59 -12.79 -4.74
CA LEU A 28 0.99 -12.96 -6.07
C LEU A 28 1.44 -11.85 -7.01
N ARG A 29 1.56 -10.62 -6.51
CA ARG A 29 1.99 -9.46 -7.28
C ARG A 29 2.36 -8.30 -6.38
N THR A 30 3.47 -7.63 -6.68
CA THR A 30 3.82 -6.34 -6.08
C THR A 30 3.53 -5.22 -7.08
N ILE A 31 2.94 -4.14 -6.59
CA ILE A 31 2.52 -2.97 -7.34
C ILE A 31 3.17 -1.75 -6.67
N PRO A 32 4.07 -1.04 -7.37
CA PRO A 32 4.64 0.19 -6.81
C PRO A 32 3.55 1.25 -6.67
N VAL A 33 3.55 1.96 -5.55
CA VAL A 33 2.60 3.03 -5.28
C VAL A 33 3.29 4.37 -5.53
N PRO A 34 2.80 5.20 -6.46
CA PRO A 34 3.41 6.50 -6.73
C PRO A 34 3.25 7.45 -5.53
N LEU A 35 4.24 8.32 -5.34
CA LEU A 35 4.14 9.41 -4.39
C LEU A 35 3.00 10.35 -4.84
N PRO A 36 2.03 10.67 -3.98
CA PRO A 36 0.97 11.62 -4.32
C PRO A 36 1.50 13.05 -4.35
N ASP A 37 0.84 13.91 -5.12
CA ASP A 37 1.26 15.31 -5.34
C ASP A 37 1.33 16.14 -4.04
N ASP A 38 0.56 15.74 -3.01
CA ASP A 38 0.52 16.37 -1.70
C ASP A 38 1.58 15.83 -0.72
N GLY A 39 2.51 15.00 -1.21
CA GLY A 39 3.57 14.38 -0.41
C GLY A 39 3.06 13.42 0.66
N GLY A 40 1.81 12.95 0.56
CA GLY A 40 1.17 12.03 1.50
C GLY A 40 0.48 12.73 2.67
N SER A 41 0.44 14.06 2.69
CA SER A 41 -0.19 14.85 3.76
C SER A 41 -1.69 14.58 3.91
N GLY A 42 -2.39 14.28 2.81
CA GLY A 42 -3.80 13.88 2.83
C GLY A 42 -4.04 12.43 3.27
N GLY A 43 -2.99 11.62 3.42
CA GLY A 43 -3.10 10.24 3.87
C GLY A 43 -3.87 9.32 2.91
N ILE A 44 -3.93 9.68 1.62
CA ILE A 44 -4.63 8.93 0.57
C ILE A 44 -3.66 8.66 -0.57
N TRP A 45 -3.55 7.39 -0.96
CA TRP A 45 -2.73 6.96 -2.09
C TRP A 45 -3.62 6.39 -3.19
N ARG A 46 -3.36 6.85 -4.42
CA ARG A 46 -3.94 6.27 -5.63
C ARG A 46 -3.11 5.07 -6.04
N ILE A 47 -3.76 3.92 -6.17
CA ILE A 47 -3.09 2.70 -6.62
C ILE A 47 -3.21 2.60 -8.13
N PRO A 48 -2.11 2.30 -8.85
CA PRO A 48 -2.18 1.94 -10.25
C PRO A 48 -3.19 0.83 -10.49
N GLU A 49 -3.88 0.86 -11.63
CA GLU A 49 -4.81 -0.20 -11.96
C GLU A 49 -4.09 -1.54 -12.08
N PHE A 50 -4.72 -2.58 -11.53
CA PHE A 50 -4.20 -3.93 -11.59
C PHE A 50 -5.30 -4.91 -11.90
N ARG A 51 -4.91 -5.99 -12.57
CA ARG A 51 -5.80 -7.13 -12.81
C ARG A 51 -5.96 -7.92 -11.52
N THR A 52 -7.19 -8.14 -11.08
CA THR A 52 -7.50 -8.96 -9.91
C THR A 52 -7.11 -10.43 -10.15
N PRO A 53 -6.42 -11.08 -9.20
CA PRO A 53 -6.18 -12.51 -9.22
C PRO A 53 -7.48 -13.32 -9.35
N SER A 54 -7.39 -14.50 -9.94
CA SER A 54 -8.51 -15.46 -10.08
C SER A 54 -8.77 -16.27 -8.80
N GLN A 55 -8.19 -15.87 -7.68
CA GLN A 55 -8.25 -16.54 -6.38
C GLN A 55 -8.42 -15.48 -5.29
N SER A 56 -8.89 -15.85 -4.10
CA SER A 56 -8.94 -14.93 -2.96
C SER A 56 -7.53 -14.46 -2.57
N PHE A 57 -7.43 -13.19 -2.18
CA PHE A 57 -6.17 -12.56 -1.79
C PHE A 57 -6.39 -11.48 -0.73
N PHE A 58 -5.33 -11.16 -0.01
CA PHE A 58 -5.20 -9.99 0.85
C PHE A 58 -4.43 -8.88 0.14
N LEU A 59 -4.60 -7.65 0.64
CA LEU A 59 -3.86 -6.48 0.21
C LEU A 59 -2.88 -6.09 1.30
N LYS A 60 -1.59 -6.33 1.08
CA LYS A 60 -0.56 -5.87 1.99
C LYS A 60 0.01 -4.55 1.48
N VAL A 61 0.22 -3.60 2.37
CA VAL A 61 0.78 -2.28 2.06
C VAL A 61 2.08 -2.14 2.85
N SER A 62 3.12 -1.60 2.22
CA SER A 62 4.40 -1.33 2.88
C SER A 62 4.93 0.05 2.54
N GLY A 63 5.73 0.59 3.45
CA GLY A 63 6.26 1.94 3.37
C GLY A 63 7.17 2.27 4.54
N ASN A 64 7.48 3.56 4.69
CA ASN A 64 8.26 4.09 5.81
C ASN A 64 7.42 5.08 6.59
N ASP A 65 7.49 5.08 7.92
CA ASP A 65 6.88 6.13 8.73
C ASP A 65 7.69 7.43 8.71
N GLY A 66 7.20 8.47 9.39
CA GLY A 66 7.88 9.77 9.46
C GLY A 66 9.24 9.74 10.17
N ASP A 67 9.52 8.68 10.94
CA ASP A 67 10.79 8.45 11.64
C ASP A 67 11.74 7.54 10.83
N GLY A 68 11.33 7.10 9.64
CA GLY A 68 12.11 6.28 8.72
C GLY A 68 11.96 4.76 8.94
N TYR A 69 11.15 4.31 9.90
CA TYR A 69 10.95 2.88 10.14
C TYR A 69 10.05 2.25 9.06
N ASN A 70 10.44 1.08 8.60
CA ASN A 70 9.62 0.30 7.69
C ASN A 70 8.35 -0.18 8.40
N PHE A 71 7.20 -0.02 7.75
CA PHE A 71 5.95 -0.61 8.20
C PHE A 71 5.37 -1.55 7.14
N GLN A 72 4.54 -2.48 7.62
CA GLN A 72 3.68 -3.31 6.79
C GLN A 72 2.29 -3.39 7.41
N ARG A 73 1.24 -3.38 6.59
CA ARG A 73 -0.14 -3.53 7.02
C ARG A 73 -0.91 -4.44 6.06
N LEU A 74 -1.63 -5.41 6.61
CA LEU A 74 -2.51 -6.34 5.88
C LEU A 74 -3.96 -5.85 5.91
#